data_AF-A0A0B1ZRM5-F1
#
_entry.id   AF-A0A0B1ZRM5-F1
#
_cell.length_a   1.000
_cell.length_b   1.000
_cell.length_c   1.000
_cell.angle_alpha   90.00
_cell.angle_beta   90.00
_cell.angle_gamma   90.00
#
_symmetry.space_group_name_H-M   'P 1'
#
loop_
_entity.id
_entity.type
_entity.pdbx_description
1 polymer ?
#
loop_
_entity_poly.entity_id
_entity_poly.type
_entity_poly.pdbx_seq_one_letter_code
_entity_poly.pdbx_strand_id
1 'polypeptide(L)'
;MSQTMPLVEAAPTGEPKTAGAGFSRRAEQGLSRLVRLGLGAVAALVFGVGGLIAFLPMAGAVIAPGEVSVESHVKEISHPFGGVVADILVEDGDHVDRGQVLIRLDDTVSGAAAEYTGVGLNQLLAKAARLRAVQGGAASVTFAGELLRRSGDPAVSGILADERRSFALARQARADQIRQLQAQIAQAQARIETSASQAQAYERQEDLIREELAQTRELYEDRLTTLDRLNALERSAVGVKAQRSAARSAIAQARARIGELQAQMAAVNSAAKSRAALELGQVQAAIADLRKEDVVASDQNERTAIRAPQNGIVDKLQVRTIGSVVPAGEPLMEIVPDADRLVVRAQVRVTDIDSVAVGQSAHMRFTALNMRTTPELEGKVTRVAADRSIDRATNAAFYSATVSIPEEEREKLGDARLSVGMPVEVFIRTQERTILQYIVRPLSDQFNRALRE
;
A
#
# COMPACT_ATOMS: atom_id res chain seq x y z
N MET A 1 -55.45 -27.87 78.33
CA MET A 1 -54.42 -28.25 79.32
C MET A 1 -53.65 -26.96 79.63
N SER A 2 -54.19 -26.05 80.44
CA SER A 2 -54.19 -26.09 81.93
C SER A 2 -52.78 -26.20 82.48
N GLN A 3 -52.20 -25.12 83.02
CA GLN A 3 -52.14 -24.89 84.49
C GLN A 3 -51.20 -23.73 84.91
N THR A 4 -51.75 -22.83 85.75
CA THR A 4 -51.21 -22.16 86.96
C THR A 4 -49.96 -21.24 86.92
N MET A 5 -50.19 -19.90 86.94
CA MET A 5 -50.05 -18.93 88.08
C MET A 5 -49.26 -19.35 89.37
N PRO A 6 -48.91 -18.43 90.32
CA PRO A 6 -48.33 -17.05 90.29
C PRO A 6 -47.40 -16.72 91.52
N LEU A 7 -47.07 -15.42 91.72
CA LEU A 7 -46.84 -14.61 92.98
C LEU A 7 -45.57 -13.71 92.89
N VAL A 8 -45.66 -12.36 92.80
CA VAL A 8 -45.98 -11.30 93.81
C VAL A 8 -44.79 -11.08 94.78
N GLU A 9 -44.16 -9.91 94.91
CA GLU A 9 -44.52 -8.76 95.80
C GLU A 9 -43.47 -7.62 95.63
N ALA A 10 -43.81 -6.44 95.11
CA ALA A 10 -44.26 -5.18 95.76
C ALA A 10 -43.22 -4.42 96.64
N ALA A 11 -42.95 -3.17 96.24
CA ALA A 11 -42.16 -2.14 96.91
C ALA A 11 -43.06 -1.10 97.62
N PRO A 12 -42.54 -0.28 98.54
CA PRO A 12 -43.20 0.96 98.95
C PRO A 12 -42.39 2.24 98.65
N THR A 13 -43.07 3.12 97.93
CA THR A 13 -43.23 4.58 98.05
C THR A 13 -42.46 5.38 99.11
N GLY A 14 -42.00 6.56 98.68
CA GLY A 14 -41.67 7.70 99.55
C GLY A 14 -41.12 8.92 98.80
N GLU A 15 -41.99 9.78 98.27
CA GLU A 15 -41.65 11.20 98.02
C GLU A 15 -41.76 11.97 99.36
N PRO A 16 -41.00 13.07 99.55
CA PRO A 16 -41.66 14.37 99.39
C PRO A 16 -40.78 15.58 99.01
N LYS A 17 -41.50 16.61 98.55
CA LYS A 17 -41.37 18.05 98.84
C LYS A 17 -40.39 18.95 98.06
N THR A 18 -41.04 19.85 97.34
CA THR A 18 -40.61 21.11 96.78
C THR A 18 -40.30 22.17 97.86
N ALA A 19 -39.14 22.81 97.77
CA ALA A 19 -38.82 24.09 98.39
C ALA A 19 -37.66 24.76 97.63
N GLY A 20 -37.75 26.06 97.36
CA GLY A 20 -36.60 26.86 96.94
C GLY A 20 -36.74 27.62 95.62
N ALA A 21 -37.77 28.46 95.49
CA ALA A 21 -37.70 29.61 94.60
C ALA A 21 -36.77 30.65 95.23
N GLY A 22 -35.75 31.10 94.48
CA GLY A 22 -35.10 32.39 94.78
C GLY A 22 -33.57 32.46 94.83
N PHE A 23 -32.78 31.69 94.05
CA PHE A 23 -31.32 31.98 93.92
C PHE A 23 -30.69 31.67 92.53
N SER A 24 -31.43 31.17 91.54
CA SER A 24 -30.85 30.53 90.34
C SER A 24 -30.61 31.40 89.10
N ARG A 25 -30.85 32.73 89.10
CA ARG A 25 -30.70 33.56 87.88
C ARG A 25 -29.31 34.11 87.56
N ARG A 26 -28.29 33.92 88.40
CA ARG A 26 -26.90 34.34 88.09
C ARG A 26 -25.91 33.21 87.80
N ALA A 27 -26.25 31.95 88.09
CA ALA A 27 -25.37 30.80 87.83
C ALA A 27 -25.51 30.23 86.39
N GLU A 28 -26.64 30.44 85.71
CA GLU A 28 -26.90 29.88 84.37
C GLU A 28 -26.12 30.58 83.22
N GLN A 29 -25.64 31.81 83.41
CA GLN A 29 -24.95 32.54 82.34
C GLN A 29 -23.49 32.11 82.14
N GLY A 30 -22.81 31.60 83.18
CA GLY A 30 -21.43 31.11 83.07
C GLY A 30 -21.33 29.74 82.39
N LEU A 31 -22.25 28.82 82.71
CA LEU A 31 -22.24 27.45 82.18
C LEU A 31 -22.57 27.42 80.67
N SER A 32 -23.47 28.27 80.20
CA SER A 32 -23.89 28.29 78.79
C SER A 32 -22.80 28.78 77.81
N ARG A 33 -21.83 29.59 78.26
CA ARG A 33 -20.68 30.01 77.44
C ARG A 33 -19.62 28.91 77.33
N LEU A 34 -19.34 28.21 78.43
CA LEU A 34 -18.39 27.08 78.44
C LEU A 34 -18.91 25.89 77.62
N VAL A 35 -20.21 25.58 77.71
CA VAL A 35 -20.82 24.52 76.89
C VAL A 35 -20.81 24.86 75.40
N ARG A 36 -21.08 26.11 75.01
CA ARG A 36 -21.00 26.54 73.60
C ARG A 36 -19.57 26.53 73.06
N LEU A 37 -18.59 26.93 73.86
CA LEU A 37 -17.16 26.81 73.50
C LEU A 37 -16.72 25.35 73.39
N GLY A 38 -17.16 24.48 74.31
CA GLY A 38 -16.90 23.05 74.26
C GLY A 38 -17.54 22.39 73.03
N LEU A 39 -18.80 22.71 72.72
CA LEU A 39 -19.50 22.18 71.55
C LEU A 39 -18.89 22.70 70.24
N GLY A 40 -18.45 23.96 70.22
CA GLY A 40 -17.70 24.54 69.11
C GLY A 40 -16.34 23.87 68.90
N ALA A 41 -15.62 23.52 69.98
CA ALA A 41 -14.35 22.80 69.90
C ALA A 41 -14.54 21.35 69.40
N VAL A 42 -15.59 20.65 69.86
CA VAL A 42 -15.93 19.32 69.36
C VAL A 42 -16.35 19.36 67.89
N ALA A 43 -17.17 20.33 67.48
CA ALA A 43 -17.52 20.52 66.07
C ALA A 43 -16.29 20.84 65.21
N ALA A 44 -15.41 21.74 65.67
CA ALA A 44 -14.16 22.05 64.99
C ALA A 44 -13.22 20.83 64.90
N LEU A 45 -13.22 19.94 65.90
CA LEU A 45 -12.44 18.71 65.87
C LEU A 45 -13.04 17.67 64.93
N VAL A 46 -14.37 17.48 64.93
CA VAL A 46 -15.04 16.51 64.04
C VAL A 46 -15.02 16.99 62.58
N PHE A 47 -15.30 18.26 62.30
CA PHE A 47 -15.27 18.79 60.94
C PHE A 47 -13.85 19.10 60.47
N GLY A 48 -12.95 19.52 61.37
CA GLY A 48 -11.54 19.75 61.05
C GLY A 48 -10.79 18.45 60.82
N VAL A 49 -10.79 17.53 61.79
CA VAL A 49 -10.10 16.23 61.68
C VAL A 49 -10.84 15.29 60.73
N GLY A 50 -12.18 15.22 60.79
CA GLY A 50 -12.97 14.42 59.86
C GLY A 50 -12.92 14.94 58.42
N GLY A 51 -12.87 16.27 58.24
CA GLY A 51 -12.58 16.88 56.95
C GLY A 51 -11.19 16.48 56.44
N LEU A 52 -10.16 16.57 57.29
CA LEU A 52 -8.79 16.19 56.91
C LEU A 52 -8.67 14.71 56.53
N ILE A 53 -9.30 13.81 57.30
CA ILE A 53 -9.33 12.36 57.03
C ILE A 53 -10.08 12.07 55.72
N ALA A 54 -11.14 12.81 55.41
CA ALA A 54 -11.90 12.65 54.18
C ALA A 54 -11.09 13.00 52.91
N PHE A 55 -10.06 13.85 53.01
CA PHE A 55 -9.19 14.24 51.89
C PHE A 55 -7.88 13.44 51.81
N LEU A 56 -7.61 12.52 52.74
CA LEU A 56 -6.41 11.69 52.69
C LEU A 56 -6.50 10.70 51.52
N PRO A 57 -5.53 10.69 50.58
CA PRO A 57 -5.48 9.71 49.50
C PRO A 57 -5.18 8.33 50.08
N MET A 58 -6.03 7.35 49.77
CA MET A 58 -5.77 5.94 50.08
C MET A 58 -5.18 5.29 48.83
N ALA A 59 -3.95 4.78 48.95
CA ALA A 59 -3.32 3.96 47.92
C ALA A 59 -3.94 2.55 47.98
N GLY A 60 -4.73 2.19 46.96
CA GLY A 60 -5.25 0.85 46.79
C GLY A 60 -4.34 0.00 45.90
N ALA A 61 -4.38 -1.32 46.09
CA ALA A 61 -3.76 -2.27 45.17
C ALA A 61 -4.74 -3.39 44.86
N VAL A 62 -4.87 -3.73 43.58
CA VAL A 62 -5.59 -4.94 43.15
C VAL A 62 -4.58 -6.07 43.08
N ILE A 63 -4.91 -7.17 43.77
CA ILE A 63 -4.07 -8.38 43.79
C ILE A 63 -4.62 -9.34 42.74
N ALA A 64 -3.81 -9.60 41.73
CA ALA A 64 -4.14 -10.51 40.63
C ALA A 64 -3.11 -11.64 40.58
N PRO A 65 -3.51 -12.91 40.73
CA PRO A 65 -2.62 -14.03 40.45
C PRO A 65 -2.29 -14.04 38.95
N GLY A 66 -1.07 -14.38 38.59
CA GLY A 66 -0.62 -14.40 37.22
C GLY A 66 0.48 -15.42 36.98
N GLU A 67 0.89 -15.51 35.73
CA GLU A 67 1.99 -16.37 35.29
C GLU A 67 2.92 -15.60 34.34
N VAL A 68 4.20 -15.99 34.34
CA VAL A 68 5.16 -15.49 33.36
C VAL A 68 4.83 -16.10 32.00
N SER A 69 4.60 -15.26 31.00
CA SER A 69 4.34 -15.65 29.63
C SER A 69 5.28 -14.87 28.71
N VAL A 70 5.40 -15.32 27.47
CA VAL A 70 6.17 -14.62 26.46
C VAL A 70 5.28 -13.57 25.79
N GLU A 71 5.84 -12.39 25.50
CA GLU A 71 5.10 -11.34 24.79
C GLU A 71 4.81 -11.77 23.35
N SER A 72 5.76 -12.45 22.72
CA SER A 72 5.63 -12.87 21.34
C SER A 72 4.73 -14.09 21.22
N HIS A 73 4.03 -14.16 20.10
CA HIS A 73 3.28 -15.35 19.75
C HIS A 73 4.13 -16.16 18.78
N VAL A 74 4.11 -17.47 18.96
CA VAL A 74 4.73 -18.42 18.02
C VAL A 74 4.22 -18.12 16.61
N LYS A 75 5.13 -18.02 15.64
CA LYS A 75 4.78 -17.72 14.25
C LYS A 75 4.63 -19.00 13.47
N GLU A 76 3.40 -19.26 13.06
CA GLU A 76 3.08 -20.33 12.12
C GLU A 76 3.54 -19.93 10.72
N ILE A 77 4.34 -20.78 10.09
CA ILE A 77 4.84 -20.61 8.73
C ILE A 77 4.05 -21.54 7.81
N SER A 78 3.35 -20.97 6.85
CA SER A 78 2.59 -21.70 5.83
C SER A 78 2.90 -21.18 4.43
N HIS A 79 2.62 -21.99 3.41
CA HIS A 79 2.83 -21.61 2.01
C HIS A 79 1.47 -21.42 1.29
N PRO A 80 1.18 -20.24 0.70
CA PRO A 80 -0.14 -19.93 0.17
C PRO A 80 -0.54 -20.77 -1.05
N PHE A 81 0.42 -21.25 -1.84
CA PHE A 81 0.14 -22.00 -3.07
C PHE A 81 0.33 -23.52 -2.94
N GLY A 82 1.01 -23.97 -1.87
CA GLY A 82 1.50 -25.34 -1.78
C GLY A 82 2.60 -25.65 -2.81
N GLY A 83 3.02 -26.90 -2.91
CA GLY A 83 4.04 -27.36 -3.87
C GLY A 83 4.69 -28.68 -3.49
N VAL A 84 5.57 -29.20 -4.35
CA VAL A 84 6.39 -30.39 -4.05
C VAL A 84 7.66 -29.92 -3.34
N VAL A 85 8.05 -30.57 -2.26
CA VAL A 85 9.24 -30.20 -1.49
C VAL A 85 10.49 -30.72 -2.20
N ALA A 86 11.40 -29.82 -2.60
CA ALA A 86 12.66 -30.16 -3.25
C ALA A 86 13.79 -30.33 -2.22
N ASP A 87 13.96 -29.36 -1.32
CA ASP A 87 14.97 -29.40 -0.26
C ASP A 87 14.36 -28.98 1.09
N ILE A 88 14.77 -29.65 2.16
CA ILE A 88 14.51 -29.25 3.54
C ILE A 88 15.86 -28.90 4.16
N LEU A 89 16.04 -27.65 4.59
CA LEU A 89 17.33 -27.10 5.01
C LEU A 89 17.45 -26.90 6.53
N VAL A 90 16.41 -27.28 7.29
CA VAL A 90 16.31 -27.12 8.75
C VAL A 90 15.68 -28.34 9.39
N GLU A 91 16.03 -28.59 10.64
CA GLU A 91 15.46 -29.65 11.48
C GLU A 91 14.70 -29.06 12.69
N ASP A 92 13.87 -29.89 13.34
CA ASP A 92 13.20 -29.51 14.59
C ASP A 92 14.26 -29.18 15.67
N GLY A 93 14.17 -27.98 16.25
CA GLY A 93 15.12 -27.48 17.25
C GLY A 93 16.27 -26.65 16.70
N ASP A 94 16.38 -26.49 15.39
CA ASP A 94 17.40 -25.63 14.78
C ASP A 94 17.12 -24.14 15.04
N HIS A 95 18.19 -23.38 15.27
CA HIS A 95 18.16 -21.93 15.33
C HIS A 95 18.25 -21.35 13.92
N VAL A 96 17.35 -20.42 13.61
CA VAL A 96 17.25 -19.78 12.28
C VAL A 96 17.28 -18.26 12.39
N ASP A 97 17.96 -17.63 11.43
CA ASP A 97 17.99 -16.18 11.29
C ASP A 97 16.90 -15.69 10.33
N ARG A 98 16.47 -14.44 10.52
CA ARG A 98 15.53 -13.75 9.64
C ARG A 98 16.03 -13.77 8.19
N GLY A 99 15.22 -14.30 7.29
CA GLY A 99 15.49 -14.40 5.85
C GLY A 99 16.21 -15.67 5.43
N GLN A 100 16.65 -16.51 6.38
CA GLN A 100 17.22 -17.82 6.11
C GLN A 100 16.19 -18.70 5.40
N VAL A 101 16.64 -19.45 4.38
CA VAL A 101 15.78 -20.40 3.65
C VAL A 101 15.62 -21.64 4.50
N LEU A 102 14.36 -22.04 4.71
CA LEU A 102 13.96 -23.18 5.54
C LEU A 102 13.63 -24.39 4.67
N ILE A 103 12.76 -24.18 3.68
CA ILE A 103 12.32 -25.20 2.74
C ILE A 103 12.38 -24.60 1.34
N ARG A 104 12.82 -25.39 0.37
CA ARG A 104 12.71 -25.07 -1.06
C ARG A 104 11.71 -26.02 -1.69
N LEU A 105 10.72 -25.46 -2.36
CA LEU A 105 9.80 -26.22 -3.20
C LEU A 105 10.43 -26.45 -4.60
N ASP A 106 9.85 -27.34 -5.39
CA ASP A 106 10.22 -27.55 -6.77
C ASP A 106 9.85 -26.32 -7.62
N ASP A 107 10.85 -25.66 -8.22
CA ASP A 107 10.70 -24.48 -9.07
C ASP A 107 10.67 -24.80 -10.56
N THR A 108 10.67 -26.07 -10.98
CA THR A 108 10.72 -26.42 -12.41
C THR A 108 9.58 -25.80 -13.22
N VAL A 109 8.36 -25.77 -12.68
CA VAL A 109 7.19 -25.20 -13.35
C VAL A 109 7.12 -23.68 -13.18
N SER A 110 7.31 -23.16 -11.96
CA SER A 110 7.22 -21.72 -11.67
C SER A 110 8.39 -20.93 -12.26
N GLY A 111 9.60 -21.49 -12.22
CA GLY A 111 10.81 -20.96 -12.84
C GLY A 111 10.71 -20.90 -14.37
N ALA A 112 10.25 -21.98 -15.01
CA ALA A 112 10.05 -21.98 -16.46
C ALA A 112 8.97 -20.96 -16.90
N ALA A 113 7.89 -20.81 -16.13
CA ALA A 113 6.85 -19.81 -16.39
C ALA A 113 7.37 -18.36 -16.24
N ALA A 114 8.17 -18.09 -15.21
CA ALA A 114 8.80 -16.79 -15.01
C ALA A 114 9.83 -16.48 -16.11
N GLU A 115 10.65 -17.45 -16.51
CA GLU A 115 11.62 -17.29 -17.60
C GLU A 115 10.91 -17.02 -18.94
N TYR A 116 9.91 -17.82 -19.29
CA TYR A 116 9.15 -17.67 -20.53
C TYR A 116 8.47 -16.30 -20.64
N THR A 117 7.82 -15.89 -19.56
CA THR A 117 7.15 -14.57 -19.46
C THR A 117 8.17 -13.43 -19.58
N GLY A 118 9.33 -13.57 -18.93
CA GLY A 118 10.42 -12.60 -19.02
C GLY A 118 11.01 -12.47 -20.43
N VAL A 119 11.24 -13.59 -21.13
CA VAL A 119 11.71 -13.59 -22.53
C VAL A 119 10.67 -12.93 -23.45
N GLY A 120 9.39 -13.29 -23.31
CA GLY A 120 8.29 -12.68 -24.06
C GLY A 120 8.19 -11.17 -23.83
N LEU A 121 8.36 -10.72 -22.59
CA LEU A 121 8.34 -9.31 -22.24
C LEU A 121 9.51 -8.55 -22.88
N ASN A 122 10.71 -9.13 -22.86
CA ASN A 122 11.88 -8.53 -23.51
C ASN A 122 11.67 -8.36 -25.02
N GLN A 123 11.08 -9.37 -25.68
CA GLN A 123 10.74 -9.31 -27.10
C GLN A 123 9.74 -8.20 -27.41
N LEU A 124 8.66 -8.08 -26.63
CA LEU A 124 7.67 -7.03 -26.80
C LEU A 124 8.24 -5.63 -26.54
N LEU A 125 9.08 -5.47 -25.51
CA LEU A 125 9.74 -4.20 -25.21
C LEU A 125 10.68 -3.76 -26.33
N ALA A 126 11.45 -4.69 -26.90
CA ALA A 126 12.34 -4.41 -28.03
C ALA A 126 11.53 -4.03 -29.29
N LYS A 127 10.45 -4.75 -29.57
CA LYS A 127 9.50 -4.44 -30.64
C LYS A 127 8.87 -3.05 -30.46
N ALA A 128 8.44 -2.71 -29.24
CA ALA A 128 7.89 -1.39 -28.92
C ALA A 128 8.90 -0.27 -29.16
N ALA A 129 10.18 -0.49 -28.81
CA ALA A 129 11.25 0.48 -29.08
C ALA A 129 11.43 0.73 -30.58
N ARG A 130 11.42 -0.33 -31.40
CA ARG A 130 11.44 -0.21 -32.86
C ARG A 130 10.25 0.59 -33.38
N LEU A 131 9.04 0.28 -32.93
CA LEU A 131 7.82 0.95 -33.40
C LEU A 131 7.79 2.43 -33.01
N ARG A 132 8.25 2.79 -31.81
CA ARG A 132 8.44 4.19 -31.41
C ARG A 132 9.44 4.92 -32.30
N ALA A 133 10.55 4.27 -32.68
CA ALA A 133 11.53 4.85 -33.61
C ALA A 133 10.91 5.10 -35.00
N VAL A 134 10.08 4.19 -35.51
CA VAL A 134 9.35 4.37 -36.78
C VAL A 134 8.33 5.52 -36.67
N GLN A 135 7.55 5.56 -35.60
CA GLN A 135 6.54 6.60 -35.36
C GLN A 135 7.17 8.00 -35.26
N GLY A 136 8.27 8.12 -34.51
CA GLY A 136 9.02 9.37 -34.34
C GLY A 136 9.91 9.74 -35.53
N GLY A 137 10.11 8.83 -36.49
CA GLY A 137 11.00 9.07 -37.63
C GLY A 137 12.49 9.13 -37.26
N ALA A 138 12.89 8.43 -36.18
CA ALA A 138 14.27 8.41 -35.71
C ALA A 138 15.23 7.73 -36.72
N ALA A 139 16.53 8.03 -36.61
CA ALA A 139 17.57 7.41 -37.44
C ALA A 139 17.98 6.01 -36.96
N SER A 140 17.80 5.72 -35.66
CA SER A 140 18.14 4.47 -35.01
C SER A 140 17.12 4.09 -33.94
N VAL A 141 17.10 2.82 -33.54
CA VAL A 141 16.28 2.32 -32.44
C VAL A 141 16.98 2.62 -31.11
N THR A 142 16.26 3.28 -30.19
CA THR A 142 16.72 3.51 -28.81
C THR A 142 15.93 2.59 -27.88
N PHE A 143 16.63 1.67 -27.22
CA PHE A 143 16.02 0.70 -26.31
C PHE A 143 15.93 1.24 -24.88
N ALA A 144 14.99 0.71 -24.10
CA ALA A 144 14.83 1.06 -22.70
C ALA A 144 16.02 0.57 -21.84
N GLY A 145 16.32 1.30 -20.76
CA GLY A 145 17.44 0.98 -19.86
C GLY A 145 17.34 -0.39 -19.17
N GLU A 146 16.13 -0.96 -19.05
CA GLU A 146 15.91 -2.32 -18.54
C GLU A 146 16.52 -3.39 -19.47
N LEU A 147 16.36 -3.24 -20.79
CA LEU A 147 16.95 -4.16 -21.78
C LEU A 147 18.46 -3.97 -21.90
N LEU A 148 18.93 -2.73 -21.82
CA LEU A 148 20.37 -2.41 -21.92
C LEU A 148 21.17 -3.00 -20.75
N ARG A 149 20.62 -3.02 -19.53
CA ARG A 149 21.28 -3.65 -18.38
C ARG A 149 21.43 -5.16 -18.56
N ARG A 150 20.53 -5.80 -19.30
CA ARG A 150 20.55 -7.24 -19.59
C ARG A 150 21.17 -7.57 -20.95
N SER A 151 21.82 -6.62 -21.61
CA SER A 151 22.36 -6.83 -22.97
C SER A 151 23.51 -7.84 -23.04
N GLY A 152 24.11 -8.21 -21.91
CA GLY A 152 25.13 -9.25 -21.82
C GLY A 152 24.58 -10.67 -21.94
N ASP A 153 23.25 -10.85 -21.80
CA ASP A 153 22.59 -12.13 -22.03
C ASP A 153 22.50 -12.43 -23.55
N PRO A 154 23.00 -13.59 -24.02
CA PRO A 154 22.89 -13.99 -25.42
C PRO A 154 21.47 -13.90 -25.98
N ALA A 155 20.45 -14.31 -25.21
CA ALA A 155 19.06 -14.31 -25.66
C ALA A 155 18.55 -12.88 -25.92
N VAL A 156 18.83 -11.96 -24.99
CA VAL A 156 18.45 -10.54 -25.13
C VAL A 156 19.25 -9.86 -26.24
N SER A 157 20.54 -10.16 -26.37
CA SER A 157 21.39 -9.57 -27.40
C SER A 157 20.91 -9.92 -28.82
N GLY A 158 20.43 -11.16 -29.03
CA GLY A 158 19.83 -11.62 -30.28
C GLY A 158 18.57 -10.83 -30.63
N ILE A 159 17.64 -10.70 -29.68
CA ILE A 159 16.41 -9.91 -29.83
C ILE A 159 16.73 -8.46 -30.24
N LEU A 160 17.69 -7.83 -29.57
CA LEU A 160 18.09 -6.44 -29.87
C LEU A 160 18.71 -6.29 -31.27
N ALA A 161 19.54 -7.26 -31.68
CA ALA A 161 20.16 -7.27 -33.00
C ALA A 161 19.12 -7.46 -34.12
N ASP A 162 18.17 -8.37 -33.92
CA ASP A 162 17.11 -8.64 -34.89
C ASP A 162 16.15 -7.46 -35.04
N GLU A 163 15.77 -6.79 -33.96
CA GLU A 163 14.93 -5.58 -34.04
C GLU A 163 15.66 -4.41 -34.73
N ARG A 164 16.97 -4.25 -34.50
CA ARG A 164 17.79 -3.27 -35.24
C ARG A 164 17.85 -3.60 -36.74
N ARG A 165 18.05 -4.86 -37.10
CA ARG A 165 18.09 -5.33 -38.49
C ARG A 165 16.74 -5.10 -39.18
N SER A 166 15.66 -5.50 -38.53
CA SER A 166 14.28 -5.29 -39.01
C SER A 166 13.99 -3.81 -39.25
N PHE A 167 14.38 -2.93 -38.32
CA PHE A 167 14.25 -1.47 -38.50
C PHE A 167 15.04 -0.95 -39.71
N ALA A 168 16.29 -1.38 -39.86
CA ALA A 168 17.16 -0.94 -40.94
C ALA A 168 16.60 -1.34 -42.32
N LEU A 169 16.14 -2.59 -42.45
CA LEU A 169 15.51 -3.11 -43.66
C LEU A 169 14.24 -2.35 -44.01
N ALA A 170 13.35 -2.12 -43.03
CA ALA A 170 12.12 -1.36 -43.24
C ALA A 170 12.38 0.10 -43.66
N ARG A 171 13.40 0.74 -43.04
CA ARG A 171 13.82 2.09 -43.38
C ARG A 171 14.39 2.16 -44.80
N GLN A 172 15.22 1.19 -45.17
CA GLN A 172 15.81 1.09 -46.50
C GLN A 172 14.73 0.91 -47.57
N ALA A 173 13.81 -0.05 -47.40
CA ALA A 173 12.72 -0.29 -48.34
C ALA A 173 11.84 0.96 -48.56
N ARG A 174 11.55 1.71 -47.49
CA ARG A 174 10.83 2.99 -47.60
C ARG A 174 11.64 4.05 -48.36
N ALA A 175 12.95 4.12 -48.12
CA ALA A 175 13.83 5.04 -48.83
C ALA A 175 13.94 4.69 -50.32
N ASP A 176 13.97 3.41 -50.67
CA ASP A 176 13.94 2.93 -52.06
C ASP A 176 12.64 3.35 -52.77
N GLN A 177 11.49 3.15 -52.12
CA GLN A 177 10.20 3.58 -52.67
C GLN A 177 10.14 5.10 -52.89
N ILE A 178 10.66 5.89 -51.94
CA ILE A 178 10.75 7.34 -52.07
C ILE A 178 11.68 7.74 -53.23
N ARG A 179 12.84 7.09 -53.37
CA ARG A 179 13.77 7.34 -54.49
C ARG A 179 13.12 7.05 -55.84
N GLN A 180 12.35 5.98 -55.96
CA GLN A 180 11.62 5.65 -57.19
C GLN A 180 10.60 6.74 -57.56
N LEU A 181 9.84 7.24 -56.58
CA LEU A 181 8.88 8.33 -56.80
C LEU A 181 9.60 9.64 -57.16
N GLN A 182 10.74 9.93 -56.54
CA GLN A 182 11.57 11.09 -56.89
C GLN A 182 12.10 11.02 -58.32
N ALA A 183 12.52 9.84 -58.78
CA ALA A 183 12.95 9.64 -60.16
C ALA A 183 11.80 9.90 -61.16
N GLN A 184 10.57 9.49 -60.84
CA GLN A 184 9.40 9.80 -61.66
C GLN A 184 9.06 11.29 -61.69
N ILE A 185 9.25 12.00 -60.57
CA ILE A 185 9.12 13.47 -60.52
C ILE A 185 10.16 14.13 -61.43
N ALA A 186 11.41 13.70 -61.36
CA ALA A 186 12.48 14.22 -62.21
C ALA A 186 12.17 14.00 -63.71
N GLN A 187 11.63 12.84 -64.07
CA GLN A 187 11.17 12.56 -65.43
C GLN A 187 10.03 13.49 -65.87
N ALA A 188 9.05 13.74 -64.98
CA ALA A 188 7.96 14.67 -65.27
C ALA A 188 8.45 16.13 -65.41
N GLN A 189 9.47 16.52 -64.64
CA GLN A 189 10.13 17.83 -64.75
C GLN A 189 10.82 18.00 -66.11
N ALA A 190 11.60 17.01 -66.55
CA ALA A 190 12.23 17.04 -67.88
C ALA A 190 11.19 17.14 -69.01
N ARG A 191 10.01 16.52 -68.84
CA ARG A 191 8.90 16.64 -69.79
C ARG A 191 8.31 18.05 -69.80
N ILE A 192 8.20 18.72 -68.65
CA ILE A 192 7.79 20.13 -68.56
C ILE A 192 8.77 21.02 -69.32
N GLU A 193 10.08 20.84 -69.13
CA GLU A 193 11.11 21.62 -69.81
C GLU A 193 11.04 21.45 -71.34
N THR A 194 10.86 20.22 -71.80
CA THR A 194 10.69 19.92 -73.24
C THR A 194 9.45 20.58 -73.81
N SER A 195 8.28 20.40 -73.17
CA SER A 195 7.03 21.00 -73.63
C SER A 195 7.02 22.53 -73.53
N ALA A 196 7.73 23.10 -72.55
CA ALA A 196 7.90 24.54 -72.41
C ALA A 196 8.72 25.12 -73.58
N SER A 197 9.80 24.44 -73.96
CA SER A 197 10.62 24.82 -75.12
C SER A 197 9.80 24.76 -76.42
N GLN A 198 8.97 23.72 -76.60
CA GLN A 198 8.05 23.61 -77.73
C GLN A 198 6.99 24.72 -77.74
N ALA A 199 6.38 25.01 -76.59
CA ALA A 199 5.39 26.08 -76.47
C ALA A 199 6.00 27.44 -76.83
N GLN A 200 7.26 27.71 -76.43
CA GLN A 200 7.98 28.93 -76.78
C GLN A 200 8.35 28.98 -78.28
N ALA A 201 8.68 27.85 -78.89
CA ALA A 201 8.93 27.77 -80.34
C ALA A 201 7.64 28.09 -81.13
N TYR A 202 6.53 27.46 -80.77
CA TYR A 202 5.23 27.74 -81.40
C TYR A 202 4.73 29.16 -81.13
N GLU A 203 5.04 29.74 -79.97
CA GLU A 203 4.74 31.14 -79.67
C GLU A 203 5.46 32.10 -80.62
N ARG A 204 6.77 31.91 -80.83
CA ARG A 204 7.53 32.70 -81.81
C ARG A 204 7.00 32.52 -83.24
N GLN A 205 6.63 31.29 -83.61
CA GLN A 205 6.05 31.01 -84.93
C GLN A 205 4.65 31.64 -85.09
N GLU A 206 3.84 31.63 -84.04
CA GLU A 206 2.52 32.27 -84.02
C GLU A 206 2.65 33.78 -84.22
N ASP A 207 3.63 34.44 -83.58
CA ASP A 207 3.84 35.88 -83.71
C ASP A 207 4.27 36.26 -85.14
N LEU A 208 5.21 35.52 -85.75
CA LEU A 208 5.62 35.73 -87.15
C LEU A 208 4.46 35.58 -88.13
N ILE A 209 3.65 34.52 -87.98
CA ILE A 209 2.49 34.29 -88.85
C ILE A 209 1.42 35.36 -88.63
N ARG A 210 1.25 35.85 -87.40
CA ARG A 210 0.27 36.89 -87.08
C ARG A 210 0.65 38.22 -87.74
N GLU A 211 1.93 38.57 -87.75
CA GLU A 211 2.45 39.75 -88.48
C GLU A 211 2.24 39.61 -89.99
N GLU A 212 2.62 38.47 -90.58
CA GLU A 212 2.43 38.21 -92.02
C GLU A 212 0.94 38.21 -92.41
N LEU A 213 0.08 37.66 -91.57
CA LEU A 213 -1.37 37.65 -91.77
C LEU A 213 -1.95 39.06 -91.73
N ALA A 214 -1.49 39.93 -90.82
CA ALA A 214 -1.95 41.31 -90.72
C ALA A 214 -1.61 42.10 -92.00
N GLN A 215 -0.35 42.00 -92.47
CA GLN A 215 0.09 42.62 -93.72
C GLN A 215 -0.67 42.07 -94.94
N THR A 216 -0.89 40.76 -94.98
CA THR A 216 -1.62 40.12 -96.10
C THR A 216 -3.10 40.52 -96.12
N ARG A 217 -3.72 40.75 -94.96
CA ARG A 217 -5.10 41.26 -94.87
C ARG A 217 -5.22 42.65 -95.46
N GLU A 218 -4.30 43.56 -95.11
CA GLU A 218 -4.24 44.91 -95.68
C GLU A 218 -4.07 44.86 -97.21
N LEU A 219 -3.12 44.06 -97.70
CA LEU A 219 -2.93 43.84 -99.13
C LEU A 219 -4.16 43.24 -99.84
N TYR A 220 -4.97 42.44 -99.15
CA TYR A 220 -6.20 41.88 -99.71
C TYR A 220 -7.31 42.92 -99.81
N GLU A 221 -7.44 43.80 -98.81
CA GLU A 221 -8.37 44.94 -98.84
C GLU A 221 -8.04 45.89 -100.01
N ASP A 222 -6.75 46.11 -100.28
CA ASP A 222 -6.25 46.85 -101.43
C ASP A 222 -6.32 46.09 -102.77
N ARG A 223 -6.80 44.83 -102.77
CA ARG A 223 -6.89 43.91 -103.92
C ARG A 223 -5.54 43.57 -104.58
N LEU A 224 -4.45 43.60 -103.80
CA LEU A 224 -3.09 43.30 -104.22
C LEU A 224 -2.65 41.83 -103.96
N THR A 225 -3.53 40.99 -103.42
CA THR A 225 -3.26 39.55 -103.17
C THR A 225 -4.50 38.68 -103.37
N THR A 226 -4.34 37.35 -103.33
CA THR A 226 -5.42 36.37 -103.53
C THR A 226 -6.08 35.93 -102.22
N LEU A 227 -7.38 35.64 -102.27
CA LEU A 227 -8.14 35.10 -101.13
C LEU A 227 -7.57 33.75 -100.64
N ASP A 228 -7.05 32.93 -101.55
CA ASP A 228 -6.43 31.65 -101.20
C ASP A 228 -5.18 31.83 -100.32
N ARG A 229 -4.36 32.86 -100.58
CA ARG A 229 -3.18 33.16 -99.76
C ARG A 229 -3.58 33.60 -98.36
N LEU A 230 -4.58 34.48 -98.26
CA LEU A 230 -5.13 34.91 -96.96
C LEU A 230 -5.67 33.71 -96.16
N ASN A 231 -6.54 32.90 -96.77
CA ASN A 231 -7.12 31.72 -96.12
C ASN A 231 -6.05 30.68 -95.71
N ALA A 232 -4.97 30.53 -96.49
CA ALA A 232 -3.86 29.66 -96.13
C ALA A 232 -3.13 30.16 -94.87
N LEU A 233 -2.86 31.47 -94.76
CA LEU A 233 -2.25 32.06 -93.57
C LEU A 233 -3.16 31.99 -92.35
N GLU A 234 -4.47 32.21 -92.50
CA GLU A 234 -5.43 32.06 -91.40
C GLU A 234 -5.45 30.63 -90.85
N ARG A 235 -5.50 29.62 -91.74
CA ARG A 235 -5.41 28.21 -91.32
C ARG A 235 -4.09 27.90 -90.63
N SER A 236 -2.98 28.46 -91.11
CA SER A 236 -1.66 28.31 -90.49
C SER A 236 -1.62 28.92 -89.08
N ALA A 237 -2.16 30.13 -88.91
CA ALA A 237 -2.24 30.81 -87.62
C ALA A 237 -3.04 30.00 -86.59
N VAL A 238 -4.21 29.49 -87.00
CA VAL A 238 -5.04 28.61 -86.15
C VAL A 238 -4.31 27.31 -85.82
N GLY A 239 -3.62 26.71 -86.79
CA GLY A 239 -2.84 25.47 -86.60
C GLY A 239 -1.72 25.61 -85.57
N VAL A 240 -0.89 26.67 -85.68
CA VAL A 240 0.21 26.91 -84.74
C VAL A 240 -0.32 27.27 -83.35
N LYS A 241 -1.40 28.05 -83.26
CA LYS A 241 -2.08 28.33 -81.99
C LYS A 241 -2.59 27.05 -81.32
N ALA A 242 -3.15 26.12 -82.07
CA ALA A 242 -3.58 24.81 -81.56
C ALA A 242 -2.38 23.99 -81.04
N GLN A 243 -1.25 23.98 -81.76
CA GLN A 243 -0.02 23.31 -81.33
C GLN A 243 0.57 23.91 -80.04
N ARG A 244 0.63 25.24 -79.92
CA ARG A 244 1.03 25.94 -78.69
C ARG A 244 0.11 25.57 -77.52
N SER A 245 -1.20 25.55 -77.75
CA SER A 245 -2.19 25.16 -76.73
C SER A 245 -2.02 23.71 -76.29
N ALA A 246 -1.75 22.78 -77.22
CA ALA A 246 -1.46 21.39 -76.91
C ALA A 246 -0.18 21.24 -76.06
N ALA A 247 0.90 21.96 -76.39
CA ALA A 247 2.14 21.97 -75.61
C ALA A 247 1.91 22.54 -74.19
N ARG A 248 1.15 23.63 -74.06
CA ARG A 248 0.75 24.19 -72.75
C ARG A 248 -0.10 23.23 -71.93
N SER A 249 -1.00 22.49 -72.58
CA SER A 249 -1.83 21.47 -71.93
C SER A 249 -0.97 20.31 -71.40
N ALA A 250 0.05 19.88 -72.16
CA ALA A 250 1.01 18.87 -71.71
C ALA A 250 1.81 19.33 -70.47
N ILE A 251 2.18 20.62 -70.39
CA ILE A 251 2.82 21.19 -69.18
C ILE A 251 1.87 21.09 -67.97
N ALA A 252 0.60 21.48 -68.15
CA ALA A 252 -0.38 21.43 -67.07
C ALA A 252 -0.60 19.99 -66.56
N GLN A 253 -0.71 19.01 -67.49
CA GLN A 253 -0.84 17.59 -67.15
C GLN A 253 0.40 17.07 -66.40
N ALA A 254 1.61 17.41 -66.84
CA ALA A 254 2.83 17.00 -66.17
C ALA A 254 2.96 17.61 -64.76
N ARG A 255 2.54 18.87 -64.56
CA ARG A 255 2.47 19.50 -63.22
C ARG A 255 1.47 18.80 -62.30
N ALA A 256 0.28 18.47 -62.81
CA ALA A 256 -0.70 17.71 -62.04
C ALA A 256 -0.14 16.34 -61.60
N ARG A 257 0.59 15.66 -62.50
CA ARG A 257 1.27 14.40 -62.18
C ARG A 257 2.35 14.56 -61.10
N ILE A 258 3.12 15.64 -61.10
CA ILE A 258 4.08 15.94 -60.02
C ILE A 258 3.36 16.08 -58.69
N GLY A 259 2.24 16.82 -58.64
CA GLY A 259 1.44 16.97 -57.42
C GLY A 259 0.92 15.64 -56.89
N GLU A 260 0.43 14.76 -57.78
CA GLU A 260 0.00 13.41 -57.43
C GLU A 260 1.16 12.56 -56.84
N LEU A 261 2.32 12.56 -57.48
CA LEU A 261 3.51 11.82 -57.02
C LEU A 261 4.02 12.35 -55.67
N GLN A 262 3.98 13.66 -55.45
CA GLN A 262 4.32 14.27 -54.16
C GLN A 262 3.35 13.85 -53.05
N ALA A 263 2.04 13.82 -53.34
CA ALA A 263 1.04 13.32 -52.41
C ALA A 263 1.26 11.84 -52.09
N GLN A 264 1.61 11.02 -53.09
CA GLN A 264 1.98 9.60 -52.88
C GLN A 264 3.22 9.46 -51.99
N MET A 265 4.27 10.28 -52.19
CA MET A 265 5.45 10.29 -51.31
C MET A 265 5.10 10.62 -49.85
N ALA A 266 4.24 11.62 -49.62
CA ALA A 266 3.76 11.96 -48.29
C ALA A 266 2.93 10.80 -47.67
N ALA A 267 2.09 10.16 -48.46
CA ALA A 267 1.29 9.01 -48.05
C ALA A 267 2.13 7.82 -47.62
N VAL A 268 3.27 7.54 -48.28
CA VAL A 268 4.21 6.46 -47.88
C VAL A 268 4.69 6.66 -46.44
N ASN A 269 5.09 7.89 -46.08
CA ASN A 269 5.55 8.20 -44.73
C ASN A 269 4.41 8.17 -43.70
N SER A 270 3.26 8.75 -44.04
CA SER A 270 2.09 8.75 -43.17
C SER A 270 1.59 7.33 -42.88
N ALA A 271 1.52 6.48 -43.90
CA ALA A 271 1.12 5.09 -43.77
C ALA A 271 2.09 4.27 -42.90
N ALA A 272 3.39 4.56 -42.95
CA ALA A 272 4.37 3.93 -42.07
C ALA A 272 4.18 4.34 -40.61
N LYS A 273 3.96 5.65 -40.35
CA LYS A 273 3.72 6.17 -38.99
C LYS A 273 2.39 5.67 -38.40
N SER A 274 1.33 5.67 -39.21
CA SER A 274 0.00 5.20 -38.79
C SER A 274 0.01 3.71 -38.44
N ARG A 275 0.59 2.87 -39.32
CA ARG A 275 0.76 1.43 -39.03
C ARG A 275 1.59 1.20 -37.76
N ALA A 276 2.70 1.92 -37.60
CA ALA A 276 3.53 1.82 -36.40
C ALA A 276 2.78 2.25 -35.13
N ALA A 277 1.91 3.27 -35.20
CA ALA A 277 1.13 3.73 -34.06
C ALA A 277 0.05 2.71 -33.64
N LEU A 278 -0.65 2.11 -34.61
CA LEU A 278 -1.63 1.06 -34.34
C LEU A 278 -0.98 -0.20 -33.74
N GLU A 279 0.12 -0.66 -34.35
CA GLU A 279 0.87 -1.81 -33.84
C GLU A 279 1.49 -1.52 -32.45
N LEU A 280 1.96 -0.29 -32.23
CA LEU A 280 2.48 0.12 -30.92
C LEU A 280 1.40 0.09 -29.85
N GLY A 281 0.17 0.51 -30.15
CA GLY A 281 -0.96 0.41 -29.22
C GLY A 281 -1.25 -1.02 -28.80
N GLN A 282 -1.26 -1.96 -29.76
CA GLN A 282 -1.45 -3.39 -29.49
C GLN A 282 -0.30 -3.98 -28.67
N VAL A 283 0.94 -3.66 -29.03
CA VAL A 283 2.13 -4.11 -28.31
C VAL A 283 2.17 -3.52 -26.89
N GLN A 284 1.75 -2.27 -26.69
CA GLN A 284 1.69 -1.67 -25.35
C GLN A 284 0.64 -2.33 -24.46
N ALA A 285 -0.52 -2.68 -25.01
CA ALA A 285 -1.52 -3.46 -24.28
C ALA A 285 -0.96 -4.83 -23.88
N ALA A 286 -0.34 -5.55 -24.82
CA ALA A 286 0.30 -6.83 -24.55
C ALA A 286 1.44 -6.73 -23.51
N ILE A 287 2.24 -5.67 -23.53
CA ILE A 287 3.25 -5.40 -22.50
C ILE A 287 2.59 -5.19 -21.13
N ALA A 288 1.48 -4.45 -21.07
CA ALA A 288 0.80 -4.18 -19.80
C ALA A 288 0.21 -5.45 -19.19
N ASP A 289 -0.33 -6.35 -20.01
CA ASP A 289 -0.87 -7.63 -19.57
C ASP A 289 0.26 -8.58 -19.15
N LEU A 290 1.29 -8.73 -19.99
CA LEU A 290 2.42 -9.61 -19.71
C LEU A 290 3.24 -9.14 -18.50
N ARG A 291 3.33 -7.82 -18.24
CA ARG A 291 3.95 -7.30 -17.01
C ARG A 291 3.20 -7.72 -15.75
N LYS A 292 1.87 -7.81 -15.79
CA LYS A 292 1.09 -8.28 -14.64
C LYS A 292 1.36 -9.76 -14.40
N GLU A 293 1.40 -10.54 -15.48
CA GLU A 293 1.71 -11.97 -15.44
C GLU A 293 3.14 -12.22 -14.96
N ASP A 294 4.12 -11.42 -15.40
CA ASP A 294 5.53 -11.49 -14.99
C ASP A 294 5.69 -11.27 -13.48
N VAL A 295 5.00 -10.26 -12.92
CA VAL A 295 5.02 -10.00 -11.47
C VAL A 295 4.44 -11.19 -10.70
N VAL A 296 3.34 -11.79 -11.17
CA VAL A 296 2.72 -12.94 -10.51
C VAL A 296 3.61 -14.18 -10.62
N ALA A 297 4.15 -14.47 -11.81
CA ALA A 297 5.04 -15.61 -12.04
C ALA A 297 6.34 -15.48 -11.25
N SER A 298 6.92 -14.27 -11.20
CA SER A 298 8.11 -13.98 -10.41
C SER A 298 7.84 -14.09 -8.90
N ASP A 299 6.71 -13.59 -8.40
CA ASP A 299 6.33 -13.75 -6.98
C ASP A 299 6.12 -15.22 -6.62
N GLN A 300 5.48 -16.01 -7.49
CA GLN A 300 5.35 -17.46 -7.30
C GLN A 300 6.72 -18.15 -7.28
N ASN A 301 7.62 -17.79 -8.19
CA ASN A 301 8.96 -18.37 -8.26
C ASN A 301 9.83 -17.98 -7.04
N GLU A 302 9.76 -16.72 -6.57
CA GLU A 302 10.46 -16.29 -5.37
C GLU A 302 9.92 -17.00 -4.11
N ARG A 303 8.60 -17.24 -4.06
CA ARG A 303 7.93 -17.93 -2.95
C ARG A 303 8.19 -19.43 -2.90
N THR A 304 8.72 -20.03 -3.96
CA THR A 304 9.27 -21.39 -3.92
C THR A 304 10.29 -21.57 -2.78
N ALA A 305 11.04 -20.52 -2.44
CA ALA A 305 11.94 -20.52 -1.29
C ALA A 305 11.22 -19.97 -0.03
N ILE A 306 10.85 -20.87 0.89
CA ILE A 306 10.21 -20.52 2.16
C ILE A 306 11.28 -20.03 3.13
N ARG A 307 11.12 -18.83 3.68
CA ARG A 307 12.11 -18.15 4.53
C ARG A 307 11.58 -17.80 5.91
N ALA A 308 12.47 -17.76 6.90
CA ALA A 308 12.13 -17.32 8.25
C ALA A 308 11.79 -15.82 8.29
N PRO A 309 10.64 -15.40 8.84
CA PRO A 309 10.27 -13.99 8.98
C PRO A 309 11.04 -13.26 10.09
N GLN A 310 11.63 -13.99 11.04
CA GLN A 310 12.33 -13.49 12.22
C GLN A 310 13.33 -14.55 12.74
N ASN A 311 14.20 -14.15 13.67
CA ASN A 311 15.11 -15.06 14.34
C ASN A 311 14.36 -15.91 15.37
N GLY A 312 14.71 -17.19 15.51
CA GLY A 312 14.08 -18.08 16.47
C GLY A 312 14.48 -19.53 16.31
N ILE A 313 13.82 -20.39 17.08
CA ILE A 313 13.98 -21.85 17.02
C ILE A 313 12.81 -22.44 16.24
N VAL A 314 13.10 -23.36 15.33
CA VAL A 314 12.09 -24.13 14.58
C VAL A 314 11.45 -25.17 15.49
N ASP A 315 10.12 -25.19 15.53
CA ASP A 315 9.31 -26.16 16.26
C ASP A 315 8.21 -26.74 15.35
N LYS A 316 7.78 -27.97 15.65
CA LYS A 316 6.69 -28.68 14.94
C LYS A 316 6.82 -28.71 13.42
N LEU A 317 7.99 -29.07 12.89
CA LEU A 317 8.19 -29.32 11.47
C LEU A 317 7.34 -30.52 11.00
N GLN A 318 6.30 -30.22 10.22
CA GLN A 318 5.36 -31.21 9.68
C GLN A 318 5.91 -31.92 8.44
N VAL A 319 6.77 -31.23 7.68
CA VAL A 319 7.35 -31.73 6.43
C VAL A 319 8.70 -32.38 6.71
N ARG A 320 8.76 -33.70 6.63
CA ARG A 320 9.98 -34.49 6.95
C ARG A 320 10.57 -35.24 5.77
N THR A 321 9.88 -35.27 4.64
CA THR A 321 10.26 -36.09 3.48
C THR A 321 10.38 -35.22 2.23
N ILE A 322 11.53 -35.29 1.57
CA ILE A 322 11.74 -34.70 0.25
C ILE A 322 10.81 -35.38 -0.77
N GLY A 323 10.20 -34.60 -1.66
CA GLY A 323 9.21 -35.06 -2.65
C GLY A 323 7.78 -35.18 -2.11
N SER A 324 7.54 -34.82 -0.84
CA SER A 324 6.18 -34.72 -0.30
C SER A 324 5.44 -33.50 -0.88
N VAL A 325 4.13 -33.64 -1.04
CA VAL A 325 3.25 -32.57 -1.53
C VAL A 325 2.71 -31.79 -0.34
N VAL A 326 2.92 -30.48 -0.36
CA VAL A 326 2.40 -29.53 0.62
C VAL A 326 1.14 -28.87 0.06
N PRO A 327 0.00 -28.99 0.76
CA PRO A 327 -1.23 -28.27 0.40
C PRO A 327 -1.13 -26.76 0.61
N ALA A 328 -1.97 -26.02 -0.11
CA ALA A 328 -2.05 -24.57 0.01
C ALA A 328 -2.61 -24.14 1.39
N GLY A 329 -1.85 -23.28 2.08
CA GLY A 329 -2.26 -22.65 3.34
C GLY A 329 -2.06 -23.52 4.59
N GLU A 330 -1.51 -24.73 4.46
CA GLU A 330 -1.27 -25.60 5.60
C GLU A 330 0.00 -25.18 6.37
N PRO A 331 -0.02 -25.19 7.71
CA PRO A 331 1.19 -24.99 8.52
C PRO A 331 2.27 -26.01 8.19
N LEU A 332 3.49 -25.51 7.96
CA LEU A 332 4.66 -26.34 7.73
C LEU A 332 5.51 -26.48 8.99
N MET A 333 5.63 -25.38 9.73
CA MET A 333 6.39 -25.31 10.98
C MET A 333 5.99 -24.08 11.78
N GLU A 334 6.42 -24.05 13.03
CA GLU A 334 6.31 -22.95 13.95
C GLU A 334 7.71 -22.38 14.23
N ILE A 335 7.83 -21.05 14.35
CA ILE A 335 9.09 -20.41 14.77
C ILE A 335 8.85 -19.69 16.09
N VAL A 336 9.59 -20.13 17.10
CA VAL A 336 9.60 -19.56 18.46
C VAL A 336 10.70 -18.51 18.54
N PRO A 337 10.40 -17.22 18.76
CA PRO A 337 11.42 -16.16 18.78
C PRO A 337 12.45 -16.33 19.90
N ASP A 338 13.73 -15.99 19.64
CA ASP A 338 14.76 -15.98 20.69
C ASP A 338 14.56 -14.82 21.68
N ALA A 339 14.07 -13.69 21.16
CA ALA A 339 13.89 -12.45 21.88
C ALA A 339 12.50 -12.38 22.52
N ASP A 340 12.16 -13.37 23.33
CA ASP A 340 10.93 -13.30 24.11
C ASP A 340 11.13 -12.42 25.34
N ARG A 341 10.62 -11.19 25.24
CA ARG A 341 10.38 -10.37 26.43
C ARG A 341 9.40 -11.12 27.32
N LEU A 342 9.88 -11.54 28.48
CA LEU A 342 9.05 -12.13 29.49
C LEU A 342 8.11 -11.06 30.04
N VAL A 343 6.82 -11.30 29.89
CA VAL A 343 5.75 -10.46 30.42
C VAL A 343 4.95 -11.27 31.43
N VAL A 344 4.38 -10.59 32.41
CA VAL A 344 3.50 -11.25 33.37
C VAL A 344 2.07 -11.10 32.90
N ARG A 345 1.36 -12.22 32.79
CA ARG A 345 -0.08 -12.24 32.52
C ARG A 345 -0.82 -12.39 33.85
N ALA A 346 -1.37 -11.29 34.33
CA ALA A 346 -2.16 -11.23 35.56
C ALA A 346 -3.64 -11.47 35.26
N GLN A 347 -4.29 -12.27 36.11
CA GLN A 347 -5.72 -12.58 36.05
C GLN A 347 -6.47 -11.65 37.01
N VAL A 348 -7.05 -10.58 36.47
CA VAL A 348 -7.83 -9.60 37.22
C VAL A 348 -9.27 -10.08 37.37
N ARG A 349 -9.81 -10.01 38.59
CA ARG A 349 -11.21 -10.39 38.84
C ARG A 349 -12.17 -9.42 38.15
N VAL A 350 -13.33 -9.93 37.73
CA VAL A 350 -14.37 -9.11 37.08
C VAL A 350 -14.82 -7.94 37.96
N THR A 351 -14.81 -8.08 39.28
CA THR A 351 -15.17 -7.01 40.23
C THR A 351 -14.17 -5.86 40.25
N ASP A 352 -12.93 -6.11 39.84
CA ASP A 352 -11.80 -5.20 40.07
C ASP A 352 -11.32 -4.52 38.77
N ILE A 353 -11.92 -4.89 37.62
CA ILE A 353 -11.54 -4.40 36.29
C ILE A 353 -11.65 -2.87 36.15
N ASP A 354 -12.66 -2.26 36.79
CA ASP A 354 -12.87 -0.80 36.78
C ASP A 354 -11.71 -0.02 37.43
N SER A 355 -10.86 -0.71 38.18
CA SER A 355 -9.72 -0.09 38.89
C SER A 355 -8.38 -0.28 38.16
N VAL A 356 -8.35 -1.12 37.11
CA VAL A 356 -7.14 -1.47 36.36
C VAL A 356 -7.12 -0.75 35.01
N ALA A 357 -6.05 -0.02 34.72
CA ALA A 357 -5.87 0.72 33.48
C ALA A 357 -4.44 0.59 32.93
N VAL A 358 -4.31 0.70 31.61
CA VAL A 358 -3.00 0.72 30.93
C VAL A 358 -2.16 1.89 31.44
N GLY A 359 -0.89 1.63 31.71
CA GLY A 359 0.10 2.59 32.22
C GLY A 359 0.27 2.59 33.75
N GLN A 360 -0.57 1.88 34.50
CA GLN A 360 -0.42 1.76 35.95
C GLN A 360 0.85 0.99 36.33
N SER A 361 1.50 1.44 37.41
CA SER A 361 2.62 0.71 38.04
C SER A 361 2.08 -0.50 38.80
N ALA A 362 2.75 -1.64 38.63
CA ALA A 362 2.44 -2.87 39.33
C ALA A 362 3.69 -3.44 40.01
N HIS A 363 3.53 -4.02 41.20
CA HIS A 363 4.58 -4.78 41.87
C HIS A 363 4.34 -6.25 41.64
N MET A 364 5.39 -6.97 41.27
CA MET A 364 5.33 -8.39 40.94
C MET A 364 6.11 -9.17 41.98
N ARG A 365 5.41 -10.11 42.63
CA ARG A 365 5.98 -10.99 43.64
C ARG A 365 5.96 -12.42 43.14
N PHE A 366 7.13 -12.94 42.80
CA PHE A 366 7.29 -14.31 42.31
C PHE A 366 7.25 -15.28 43.48
N THR A 367 6.12 -15.99 43.62
CA THR A 367 5.89 -16.92 44.74
C THR A 367 6.78 -18.17 44.66
N ALA A 368 7.32 -18.47 43.47
CA ALA A 368 8.27 -19.56 43.25
C ALA A 368 9.72 -19.25 43.69
N LEU A 369 10.04 -17.98 43.98
CA LEU A 369 11.38 -17.55 44.41
C LEU A 369 11.42 -17.30 45.92
N ASN A 370 12.61 -17.39 46.54
CA ASN A 370 12.77 -17.23 47.98
C ASN A 370 12.47 -15.78 48.41
N MET A 371 11.39 -15.59 49.17
CA MET A 371 10.85 -14.29 49.59
C MET A 371 11.81 -13.47 50.46
N ARG A 372 12.85 -14.09 51.04
CA ARG A 372 13.83 -13.39 51.89
C ARG A 372 14.99 -12.78 51.09
N THR A 373 15.24 -13.27 49.88
CA THR A 373 16.39 -12.89 49.05
C THR A 373 16.00 -12.23 47.74
N THR A 374 14.74 -12.36 47.31
CA THR A 374 14.27 -11.85 46.02
C THR A 374 13.48 -10.55 46.22
N PRO A 375 13.92 -9.42 45.64
CA PRO A 375 13.18 -8.17 45.71
C PRO A 375 11.88 -8.23 44.89
N GLU A 376 10.88 -7.42 45.27
CA GLU A 376 9.69 -7.19 44.45
C GLU A 376 10.09 -6.44 43.18
N LEU A 377 9.59 -6.89 42.03
CA LEU A 377 9.90 -6.23 40.76
C LEU A 377 8.83 -5.21 40.42
N GLU A 378 9.26 -4.01 40.05
CA GLU A 378 8.36 -2.99 39.52
C GLU A 378 8.11 -3.23 38.03
N GLY A 379 6.85 -3.10 37.61
CA GLY A 379 6.43 -3.24 36.23
C GLY A 379 5.35 -2.24 35.86
N LYS A 380 4.99 -2.20 34.58
CA LYS A 380 3.88 -1.38 34.08
C LYS A 380 2.88 -2.21 33.32
N VAL A 381 1.59 -1.97 33.58
CA VAL A 381 0.49 -2.57 32.82
C VAL A 381 0.54 -2.03 31.40
N THR A 382 0.86 -2.88 30.43
CA THR A 382 0.95 -2.50 29.01
C THR A 382 -0.36 -2.73 28.28
N ARG A 383 -1.11 -3.77 28.67
CA ARG A 383 -2.36 -4.15 28.01
C ARG A 383 -3.35 -4.72 29.02
N VAL A 384 -4.62 -4.41 28.83
CA VAL A 384 -5.74 -5.05 29.52
C VAL A 384 -6.68 -5.61 28.46
N ALA A 385 -7.05 -6.88 28.54
CA ALA A 385 -7.96 -7.51 27.61
C ALA A 385 -9.35 -6.86 27.71
N ALA A 386 -9.99 -6.65 26.56
CA ALA A 386 -11.32 -6.05 26.49
C ALA A 386 -12.43 -7.09 26.80
N ASP A 387 -12.12 -8.37 26.63
CA ASP A 387 -13.01 -9.50 26.84
C ASP A 387 -12.62 -10.29 28.10
N ARG A 388 -13.65 -10.89 28.74
CA ARG A 388 -13.43 -11.80 29.86
C ARG A 388 -13.05 -13.18 29.32
N SER A 389 -12.03 -13.77 29.92
CA SER A 389 -11.68 -15.17 29.73
C SER A 389 -12.25 -16.02 30.88
N ILE A 390 -12.37 -17.32 30.66
CA ILE A 390 -12.85 -18.28 31.67
C ILE A 390 -11.70 -19.25 31.94
N ASP A 391 -11.33 -19.36 33.20
CA ASP A 391 -10.35 -20.37 33.61
C ASP A 391 -11.00 -21.76 33.51
N ARG A 392 -10.39 -22.66 32.72
CA ARG A 392 -10.91 -24.01 32.49
C ARG A 392 -10.87 -24.87 33.76
N ALA A 393 -10.00 -24.57 34.72
CA ALA A 393 -9.88 -25.34 35.96
C ALA A 393 -10.90 -24.92 37.02
N THR A 394 -11.10 -23.61 37.18
CA THR A 394 -11.95 -23.05 38.26
C THR A 394 -13.32 -22.56 37.77
N ASN A 395 -13.54 -22.51 36.45
CA ASN A 395 -14.72 -21.95 35.79
C ASN A 395 -15.02 -20.49 36.20
N ALA A 396 -14.03 -19.78 36.74
CA ALA A 396 -14.13 -18.39 37.13
C ALA A 396 -13.83 -17.48 35.93
N ALA A 397 -14.62 -16.42 35.77
CA ALA A 397 -14.37 -15.39 34.79
C ALA A 397 -13.30 -14.41 35.29
N PHE A 398 -12.35 -14.05 34.42
CA PHE A 398 -11.29 -13.07 34.71
C PHE A 398 -10.95 -12.24 33.48
N TYR A 399 -10.35 -11.07 33.69
CA TYR A 399 -9.74 -10.26 32.64
C TYR A 399 -8.22 -10.45 32.66
N SER A 400 -7.63 -10.64 31.49
CA SER A 400 -6.18 -10.80 31.37
C SER A 400 -5.52 -9.41 31.27
N ALA A 401 -4.60 -9.10 32.18
CA ALA A 401 -3.79 -7.90 32.13
C ALA A 401 -2.31 -8.28 31.93
N THR A 402 -1.66 -7.69 30.94
CA THR A 402 -0.24 -7.88 30.65
C THR A 402 0.58 -6.81 31.35
N VAL A 403 1.57 -7.23 32.13
CA VAL A 403 2.52 -6.36 32.82
C VAL A 403 3.91 -6.59 32.25
N SER A 404 4.53 -5.51 31.79
CA SER A 404 5.93 -5.52 31.32
C SER A 404 6.90 -5.45 32.49
N ILE A 405 7.99 -6.20 32.40
CA ILE A 405 9.13 -6.13 33.31
C ILE A 405 10.23 -5.31 32.62
N PRO A 406 10.59 -4.12 33.13
CA PRO A 406 11.72 -3.34 32.62
C PRO A 406 13.03 -4.13 32.76
N GLU A 407 13.95 -3.94 31.81
CA GLU A 407 15.22 -4.66 31.79
C GLU A 407 16.10 -4.35 33.03
N GLU A 408 16.04 -3.11 33.53
CA GLU A 408 16.72 -2.66 34.76
C GLU A 408 16.25 -3.41 36.02
N GLU A 409 14.95 -3.73 36.10
CA GLU A 409 14.38 -4.49 37.22
C GLU A 409 14.71 -5.98 37.09
N ARG A 410 14.86 -6.48 35.86
CA ARG A 410 15.29 -7.85 35.59
C ARG A 410 16.72 -8.10 36.06
N GLU A 411 17.62 -7.14 35.91
CA GLU A 411 19.00 -7.27 36.38
C GLU A 411 19.11 -7.38 37.91
N LYS A 412 18.14 -6.84 38.67
CA LYS A 412 18.09 -6.96 40.15
C LYS A 412 17.84 -8.39 40.64
N LEU A 413 17.36 -9.29 39.78
CA LEU A 413 17.17 -10.71 40.10
C LEU A 413 18.48 -11.51 40.15
N GLY A 414 19.60 -10.97 39.66
CA GLY A 414 20.90 -11.66 39.65
C GLY A 414 20.82 -13.02 38.97
N ASP A 415 21.10 -14.10 39.71
CA ASP A 415 21.12 -15.49 39.22
C ASP A 415 19.74 -16.15 39.11
N ALA A 416 18.66 -15.51 39.57
CA ALA A 416 17.32 -16.07 39.53
C ALA A 416 16.72 -15.99 38.12
N ARG A 417 16.69 -17.12 37.40
CA ARG A 417 16.10 -17.21 36.05
C ARG A 417 14.57 -17.26 36.12
N LEU A 418 13.91 -16.30 35.50
CA LEU A 418 12.47 -16.34 35.24
C LEU A 418 12.20 -17.32 34.08
N SER A 419 11.26 -18.24 34.30
CA SER A 419 10.84 -19.24 33.31
C SER A 419 9.36 -19.06 32.95
N VAL A 420 8.98 -19.40 31.73
CA VAL A 420 7.58 -19.42 31.28
C VAL A 420 6.76 -20.35 32.17
N GLY A 421 5.56 -19.91 32.57
CA GLY A 421 4.66 -20.64 33.47
C GLY A 421 4.94 -20.43 34.97
N MET A 422 5.92 -19.61 35.34
CA MET A 422 6.20 -19.32 36.76
C MET A 422 5.04 -18.52 37.40
N PRO A 423 4.50 -18.95 38.56
CA PRO A 423 3.43 -18.22 39.23
C PRO A 423 3.95 -16.94 39.87
N VAL A 424 3.17 -15.88 39.74
CA VAL A 424 3.49 -14.54 40.24
C VAL A 424 2.23 -13.86 40.74
N GLU A 425 2.33 -13.17 41.87
CA GLU A 425 1.27 -12.31 42.37
C GLU A 425 1.56 -10.88 41.94
N VAL A 426 0.60 -10.26 41.26
CA VAL A 426 0.72 -8.90 40.73
C VAL A 426 -0.14 -7.96 41.53
N PHE A 427 0.49 -6.96 42.13
CA PHE A 427 -0.13 -5.88 42.88
C PHE A 427 -0.20 -4.64 41.99
N ILE A 428 -1.32 -4.46 41.30
CA ILE A 428 -1.54 -3.32 40.42
C ILE A 428 -1.96 -2.12 41.27
N ARG A 429 -1.19 -1.03 41.27
CA ARG A 429 -1.55 0.20 42.00
C ARG A 429 -2.78 0.83 41.35
N THR A 430 -3.85 0.95 42.12
CA THR A 430 -5.07 1.60 41.66
C THR A 430 -4.95 3.11 41.79
N GLN A 431 -5.87 3.85 41.15
CA GLN A 431 -5.94 5.30 41.30
C GLN A 431 -6.24 5.67 42.76
N GLU A 432 -5.59 6.73 43.25
CA GLU A 432 -5.81 7.28 44.59
C GLU A 432 -7.28 7.66 44.75
N ARG A 433 -7.98 7.01 45.68
CA ARG A 433 -9.36 7.35 46.05
C ARG A 433 -9.34 7.98 47.43
N THR A 434 -10.13 9.03 47.62
CA THR A 434 -10.37 9.61 48.95
C THR A 434 -11.49 8.85 49.66
N ILE A 435 -11.46 8.82 50.99
CA ILE A 435 -12.49 8.15 51.81
C ILE A 435 -13.88 8.72 51.52
N LEU A 436 -13.97 10.03 51.23
CA LEU A 436 -15.20 10.69 50.82
C LEU A 436 -15.79 10.08 49.53
N GLN A 437 -14.94 9.76 48.55
CA GLN A 437 -15.36 9.21 47.26
C GLN A 437 -15.89 7.76 47.39
N TYR A 438 -15.40 6.98 48.36
CA TYR A 438 -15.91 5.63 48.64
C TYR A 438 -17.31 5.65 49.27
N ILE A 439 -17.61 6.63 50.11
CA ILE A 439 -18.91 6.76 50.80
C ILE A 439 -19.98 7.38 49.89
N VAL A 440 -19.62 8.37 49.08
CA VAL A 440 -20.60 9.14 48.28
C VAL A 440 -20.96 8.45 46.96
N ARG A 441 -20.03 7.71 46.35
CA ARG A 441 -20.25 7.11 45.02
C ARG A 441 -21.39 6.08 44.94
N PRO A 442 -21.62 5.18 45.92
CA PRO A 442 -22.78 4.26 45.87
C PRO A 442 -24.12 5.01 45.85
N LEU A 443 -24.23 6.14 46.56
CA LEU A 443 -25.40 7.00 46.54
C LEU A 443 -25.54 7.68 45.16
N SER A 444 -24.47 8.26 44.63
CA SER A 444 -24.49 8.91 43.31
C SER A 444 -24.79 7.93 42.17
N ASP A 445 -24.24 6.71 42.20
CA ASP A 445 -24.46 5.69 41.18
C ASP A 445 -25.89 5.14 41.23
N GLN A 446 -26.51 5.07 42.42
CA GLN A 446 -27.94 4.75 42.56
C GLN A 446 -28.84 5.89 42.07
N PHE A 447 -28.50 7.15 42.36
CA PHE A 447 -29.23 8.32 41.84
C PHE A 447 -29.16 8.41 40.30
N ASN A 448 -28.00 8.15 39.71
CA ASN A 448 -27.84 8.13 38.26
C ASN A 448 -28.53 6.92 37.60
N ARG A 449 -28.65 5.78 38.30
CA ARG A 449 -29.40 4.62 37.80
C ARG A 449 -30.91 4.84 37.84
N ALA A 450 -31.42 5.55 38.85
CA ALA A 450 -32.84 5.91 39.00
C ALA A 450 -33.30 7.09 38.11
N LEU A 451 -32.37 7.84 37.50
CA LEU A 451 -32.66 8.91 36.53
C LEU A 451 -32.57 8.44 35.07
N ARG A 452 -32.15 7.19 34.84
CA ARG A 452 -31.93 6.62 33.49
C ARG A 452 -32.88 5.47 33.16
N GLU A 453 -33.66 5.01 34.14
CA GLU A 453 -35.02 4.50 33.96
C GLU A 453 -36.00 5.67 34.13
#